data_AF-A0A843DUL8-F1
#
_entry.id   AF-A0A843DUL8-F1
#
_cell.length_a   1.000
_cell.length_b   1.000
_cell.length_c   1.000
_cell.angle_alpha   90.00
_cell.angle_beta   90.00
_cell.angle_gamma   90.00
#
_symmetry.space_group_name_H-M   'P 1'
#
loop_
_entity.id
_entity.type
_entity.pdbx_description
1 polymer ?
#
loop_
_entity_poly.entity_id
_entity_poly.type
_entity_poly.pdbx_seq_one_letter_code
_entity_poly.pdbx_strand_id
1 'polypeptide(L)'
;MAKYKRQFFPGTTTPAKNRRRYLDPKVKLKQLRDVPMDDVVRIMGHRAPGEAYKSIHPPITEANEPECPIRKLVTPIEGAAAGDRVRYIQFTDSVYFAPISPYQRAWMYLSRYRGVDTGTLSGRQIIEMRERNLEQVAKELIDNETFDPALTGIRGATVHGHSCRLDEHGLMFDGWQRYLWDDKKKEVMYVKDQVALPLDKKIYVGKPASMSDLKKRTTIFRADGVDMRDDKEVTDFYLRIHKLRTLGGFRPFDVKGE
;
A
#
# COMPACT_ATOMS: atom_id res chain seq x y z
N MET A 1 -3.52 -30.06 -19.59
CA MET A 1 -3.16 -29.54 -18.25
C MET A 1 -4.17 -28.49 -17.83
N ALA A 2 -4.77 -28.60 -16.65
CA ALA A 2 -5.67 -27.56 -16.16
C ALA A 2 -4.88 -26.26 -15.89
N LYS A 3 -5.38 -25.12 -16.38
CA LYS A 3 -4.75 -23.81 -16.15
C LYS A 3 -4.87 -23.44 -14.67
N TYR A 4 -3.76 -23.10 -14.02
CA TYR A 4 -3.78 -22.68 -12.62
C TYR A 4 -4.61 -21.40 -12.43
N LYS A 5 -5.57 -21.42 -11.50
CA LYS A 5 -6.41 -20.28 -11.12
C LYS A 5 -6.01 -19.81 -9.72
N ARG A 6 -5.42 -18.62 -9.62
CA ARG A 6 -5.06 -17.98 -8.34
C ARG A 6 -6.31 -17.76 -7.49
N GLN A 7 -6.23 -18.11 -6.20
CA GLN A 7 -7.33 -17.99 -5.23
C GLN A 7 -7.16 -16.79 -4.28
N PHE A 8 -5.92 -16.29 -4.14
CA PHE A 8 -5.51 -15.11 -3.38
C PHE A 8 -5.70 -15.16 -1.85
N PHE A 9 -6.92 -15.31 -1.33
CA PHE A 9 -7.21 -15.25 0.10
C PHE A 9 -8.50 -16.05 0.43
N PRO A 10 -8.57 -16.85 1.53
CA PRO A 10 -9.77 -17.60 1.92
C PRO A 10 -10.89 -16.67 2.44
N GLY A 11 -12.11 -17.19 2.59
CA GLY A 11 -13.19 -16.53 3.32
C GLY A 11 -14.35 -16.05 2.45
N THR A 12 -15.53 -15.90 3.05
CA THR A 12 -16.76 -15.53 2.31
C THR A 12 -17.26 -14.11 2.61
N THR A 13 -16.72 -13.48 3.65
CA THR A 13 -17.18 -12.16 4.12
C THR A 13 -16.62 -11.02 3.27
N THR A 14 -17.16 -9.81 3.49
CA THR A 14 -16.76 -8.59 2.77
C THR A 14 -15.26 -8.29 2.90
N PRO A 15 -14.62 -8.29 4.09
CA PRO A 15 -13.18 -8.07 4.18
C PRO A 15 -12.36 -9.12 3.40
N ALA A 16 -12.74 -10.40 3.45
CA ALA A 16 -12.09 -11.46 2.68
C ALA A 16 -12.21 -11.26 1.16
N LYS A 17 -13.40 -10.89 0.68
CA LYS A 17 -13.65 -10.54 -0.74
C LYS A 17 -12.83 -9.32 -1.16
N ASN A 18 -12.73 -8.30 -0.32
CA ASN A 18 -11.93 -7.10 -0.60
C ASN A 18 -10.43 -7.42 -0.66
N ARG A 19 -9.93 -8.28 0.24
CA ARG A 19 -8.55 -8.79 0.18
C ARG A 19 -8.28 -9.46 -1.15
N ARG A 20 -9.13 -10.39 -1.61
CA ARG A 20 -8.98 -11.01 -2.94
C ARG A 20 -9.00 -9.98 -4.07
N ARG A 21 -9.95 -9.02 -4.02
CA ARG A 21 -10.08 -7.95 -5.01
C ARG A 21 -8.78 -7.18 -5.16
N TYR A 22 -8.20 -6.72 -4.05
CA TYR A 22 -6.95 -5.98 -4.08
C TYR A 22 -5.76 -6.82 -4.50
N LEU A 23 -5.71 -8.11 -4.19
CA LEU A 23 -4.62 -8.97 -4.64
C LEU A 23 -4.71 -9.33 -6.14
N ASP A 24 -5.88 -9.29 -6.77
CA ASP A 24 -6.04 -9.71 -8.17
C ASP A 24 -5.67 -8.62 -9.19
N PRO A 25 -4.53 -8.72 -9.91
CA PRO A 25 -4.11 -7.71 -10.88
C PRO A 25 -5.09 -7.53 -12.04
N LYS A 26 -6.03 -8.47 -12.26
CA LYS A 26 -7.08 -8.34 -13.27
C LYS A 26 -8.21 -7.41 -12.86
N VAL A 27 -8.36 -7.16 -11.55
CA VAL A 27 -9.34 -6.20 -11.07
C VAL A 27 -8.75 -4.80 -11.15
N LYS A 28 -9.41 -3.93 -11.92
CA LYS A 28 -9.11 -2.51 -11.97
C LYS A 28 -9.61 -1.84 -10.69
N LEU A 29 -8.69 -1.23 -9.94
CA LEU A 29 -9.03 -0.46 -8.74
C LEU A 29 -9.76 0.82 -9.14
N LYS A 30 -10.81 1.17 -8.39
CA LYS A 30 -11.61 2.36 -8.69
C LYS A 30 -10.79 3.62 -8.41
N GLN A 31 -10.63 4.47 -9.42
CA GLN A 31 -10.10 5.83 -9.25
C GLN A 31 -11.15 6.70 -8.57
N LEU A 32 -10.78 7.36 -7.47
CA LEU A 32 -11.66 8.21 -6.66
C LEU A 32 -11.29 9.70 -6.74
N ARG A 33 -10.08 10.00 -7.18
CA ARG A 33 -9.53 11.34 -7.34
C ARG A 33 -8.45 11.35 -8.42
N ASP A 34 -7.96 12.54 -8.76
CA ASP A 34 -6.86 12.73 -9.71
C ASP A 34 -5.95 13.84 -9.19
N VAL A 35 -4.95 13.47 -8.40
CA VAL A 35 -3.95 14.41 -7.89
C VAL A 35 -2.91 14.64 -8.99
N PRO A 36 -2.58 15.90 -9.36
CA PRO A 36 -1.55 16.18 -10.35
C PRO A 36 -0.22 15.49 -9.99
N MET A 37 0.50 14.96 -10.98
CA MET A 37 1.75 14.23 -10.72
C MET A 37 2.77 15.11 -9.97
N ASP A 38 2.90 16.39 -10.35
CA ASP A 38 3.77 17.34 -9.66
C ASP A 38 3.42 17.50 -8.17
N ASP A 39 2.15 17.32 -7.82
CA ASP A 39 1.67 17.41 -6.44
C ASP A 39 1.93 16.11 -5.67
N VAL A 40 1.87 14.96 -6.35
CA VAL A 40 2.35 13.68 -5.80
C VAL A 40 3.86 13.76 -5.50
N VAL A 41 4.66 14.28 -6.44
CA VAL A 41 6.11 14.47 -6.26
C VAL A 41 6.40 15.39 -5.07
N ARG A 42 5.66 16.50 -4.93
CA ARG A 42 5.76 17.41 -3.77
C ARG A 42 5.44 16.70 -2.45
N ILE A 43 4.35 15.93 -2.38
CA ILE A 43 3.98 15.17 -1.17
C ILE A 43 5.05 14.13 -0.83
N MET A 44 5.65 13.48 -1.83
CA MET A 44 6.74 12.52 -1.62
C MET A 44 8.02 13.20 -1.11
N GLY A 45 8.31 14.43 -1.51
CA GLY A 45 9.40 15.23 -0.94
C GLY A 45 10.80 14.69 -1.27
N HIS A 46 10.98 14.10 -2.45
CA HIS A 46 12.28 13.49 -2.84
C HIS A 46 13.07 14.36 -3.82
N ARG A 47 12.36 15.02 -4.72
CA ARG A 47 12.88 15.91 -5.77
C ARG A 47 11.86 17.01 -6.01
N ALA A 48 12.27 18.10 -6.66
CA ALA A 48 11.33 19.09 -7.14
C ALA A 48 10.63 18.61 -8.44
N PRO A 49 9.36 18.99 -8.68
CA PRO A 49 8.75 18.79 -9.99
C PRO A 49 9.57 19.44 -11.11
N GLY A 50 9.72 18.74 -12.23
CA GLY A 50 10.61 19.14 -13.34
C GLY A 50 12.10 18.85 -13.12
N GLU A 51 12.54 18.53 -11.90
CA GLU A 51 13.92 18.08 -11.65
C GLU A 51 14.14 16.70 -12.31
N ALA A 52 15.28 16.53 -12.98
CA ALA A 52 15.69 15.25 -13.55
C ALA A 52 15.85 14.19 -12.45
N TYR A 53 15.53 12.93 -12.78
CA TYR A 53 15.78 11.81 -11.87
C TYR A 53 17.27 11.67 -11.59
N LYS A 54 17.63 11.48 -10.32
CA LYS A 54 19.01 11.26 -9.90
C LYS A 54 19.36 9.78 -9.98
N SER A 55 20.52 9.47 -10.52
CA SER A 55 21.01 8.11 -10.64
C SER A 55 21.86 7.69 -9.43
N ILE A 56 21.77 6.42 -9.04
CA ILE A 56 22.65 5.78 -8.05
C ILE A 56 23.75 4.93 -8.71
N HIS A 57 23.56 4.58 -9.99
CA HIS A 57 24.56 3.94 -10.84
C HIS A 57 24.32 4.34 -12.31
N PRO A 58 25.30 4.13 -13.22
CA PRO A 58 25.10 4.35 -14.65
C PRO A 58 23.95 3.50 -15.23
N PRO A 59 23.38 3.86 -16.39
CA PRO A 59 22.42 3.02 -17.10
C PRO A 59 22.95 1.59 -17.31
N ILE A 60 22.06 0.59 -17.22
CA ILE A 60 22.47 -0.83 -17.33
C ILE A 60 23.08 -1.14 -18.71
N THR A 61 22.74 -0.38 -19.75
CA THR A 61 23.34 -0.51 -21.09
C THR A 61 24.83 -0.12 -21.13
N GLU A 62 25.30 0.65 -20.16
CA GLU A 62 26.71 1.02 -20.01
C GLU A 62 27.47 0.05 -19.08
N ALA A 63 26.77 -0.94 -18.50
CA ALA A 63 27.35 -1.86 -17.56
C ALA A 63 28.08 -3.01 -18.29
N ASN A 64 29.37 -3.17 -18.02
CA ASN A 64 30.17 -4.31 -18.47
C ASN A 64 29.95 -5.54 -17.59
N GLU A 65 28.69 -5.95 -17.42
CA GLU A 65 28.36 -7.11 -16.60
C GLU A 65 28.61 -8.42 -17.36
N PRO A 66 29.16 -9.46 -16.70
CA PRO A 66 29.39 -10.76 -17.34
C PRO A 66 28.09 -11.39 -17.83
N GLU A 67 28.20 -12.33 -18.77
CA GLU A 67 27.05 -13.05 -19.28
C GLU A 67 26.32 -13.78 -18.14
N CYS A 68 25.01 -13.55 -18.01
CA CYS A 68 24.16 -14.20 -17.02
C CYS A 68 22.82 -14.62 -17.65
N PRO A 69 22.54 -15.92 -17.82
CA PRO A 69 21.30 -16.38 -18.44
C PRO A 69 20.06 -15.97 -17.64
N ILE A 70 20.15 -15.91 -16.30
CA ILE A 70 19.04 -15.48 -15.46
C ILE A 70 18.73 -13.99 -15.65
N ARG A 71 19.75 -13.13 -15.76
CA ARG A 71 19.55 -11.69 -16.00
C ARG A 71 18.83 -11.43 -17.34
N LYS A 72 19.16 -12.21 -18.38
CA LYS A 72 18.51 -12.12 -19.71
C LYS A 72 17.02 -12.48 -19.68
N LEU A 73 16.58 -13.31 -18.72
CA LEU A 73 15.16 -13.72 -18.59
C LEU A 73 14.29 -12.66 -17.88
N VAL A 74 14.88 -11.74 -17.11
CA VAL A 74 14.15 -10.81 -16.26
C VAL A 74 14.30 -9.38 -16.77
N THR A 75 13.24 -8.86 -17.39
CA THR A 75 13.22 -7.48 -17.92
C THR A 75 13.33 -6.46 -16.78
N PRO A 76 14.30 -5.53 -16.76
CA PRO A 76 14.35 -4.49 -15.74
C PRO A 76 13.12 -3.56 -15.81
N ILE A 77 12.75 -2.97 -14.68
CA ILE A 77 11.83 -1.80 -14.70
C ILE A 77 12.60 -0.58 -15.24
N GLU A 78 11.88 0.40 -15.78
CA GLU A 78 12.47 1.56 -16.45
C GLU A 78 13.50 2.31 -15.58
N GLY A 79 13.19 2.57 -14.31
CA GLY A 79 14.12 3.24 -13.40
C GLY A 79 15.32 2.38 -13.02
N ALA A 80 15.23 1.06 -13.11
CA ALA A 80 16.41 0.20 -12.94
C ALA A 80 17.32 0.30 -14.18
N ALA A 81 16.74 0.28 -15.39
CA ALA A 81 17.48 0.42 -16.64
C ALA A 81 18.22 1.77 -16.72
N ALA A 82 17.59 2.85 -16.27
CA ALA A 82 18.18 4.19 -16.22
C ALA A 82 19.11 4.45 -15.02
N GLY A 83 19.11 3.55 -14.03
CA GLY A 83 19.93 3.66 -12.83
C GLY A 83 19.42 4.65 -11.79
N ASP A 84 18.14 5.00 -11.79
CA ASP A 84 17.49 5.87 -10.81
C ASP A 84 17.76 5.41 -9.38
N ARG A 85 17.92 6.34 -8.44
CA ARG A 85 17.97 6.01 -7.01
C ARG A 85 16.70 5.30 -6.53
N VAL A 86 16.83 4.53 -5.46
CA VAL A 86 15.70 3.94 -4.74
C VAL A 86 15.16 4.96 -3.75
N ARG A 87 13.84 5.15 -3.72
CA ARG A 87 13.11 6.05 -2.81
C ARG A 87 11.89 5.33 -2.25
N TYR A 88 11.08 6.02 -1.44
CA TYR A 88 9.97 5.38 -0.73
C TYR A 88 8.70 6.24 -0.64
N ILE A 89 7.55 5.57 -0.61
CA ILE A 89 6.33 6.17 -0.06
C ILE A 89 5.84 5.28 1.07
N GLN A 90 5.40 5.91 2.17
CA GLN A 90 4.95 5.21 3.36
C GLN A 90 3.58 5.70 3.79
N PHE A 91 2.69 4.74 4.07
CA PHE A 91 1.32 4.99 4.50
C PHE A 91 1.10 4.50 5.92
N THR A 92 0.26 5.21 6.66
CA THR A 92 -0.36 4.73 7.90
C THR A 92 -1.85 4.57 7.62
N ASP A 93 -2.42 3.42 7.96
CA ASP A 93 -3.83 3.10 7.74
C ASP A 93 -4.56 2.98 9.09
N SER A 94 -5.63 3.74 9.29
CA SER A 94 -6.42 3.68 10.51
C SER A 94 -7.07 2.31 10.74
N VAL A 95 -7.05 1.83 11.98
CA VAL A 95 -7.82 0.64 12.36
C VAL A 95 -9.33 0.88 12.33
N TYR A 96 -9.80 2.12 12.14
CA TYR A 96 -11.21 2.47 12.03
C TYR A 96 -11.68 2.42 10.57
N PHE A 97 -11.64 1.23 9.98
CA PHE A 97 -12.15 0.94 8.63
C PHE A 97 -11.44 1.68 7.48
N ALA A 98 -10.15 2.00 7.61
CA ALA A 98 -9.35 2.40 6.44
C ALA A 98 -9.53 1.35 5.30
N PRO A 99 -9.50 1.79 4.03
CA PRO A 99 -9.89 0.93 2.91
C PRO A 99 -8.98 -0.29 2.76
N ILE A 100 -7.72 -0.20 3.17
CA ILE A 100 -6.75 -1.29 3.13
C ILE A 100 -5.93 -1.31 4.42
N SER A 101 -5.42 -2.48 4.81
CA SER A 101 -4.58 -2.70 6.00
C SER A 101 -3.13 -3.05 5.62
N PRO A 102 -2.17 -2.95 6.55
CA PRO A 102 -0.74 -3.04 6.22
C PRO A 102 -0.32 -4.32 5.47
N TYR A 103 -0.66 -5.51 5.95
CA TYR A 103 -0.32 -6.76 5.23
C TYR A 103 -0.98 -6.85 3.85
N GLN A 104 -2.16 -6.28 3.70
CA GLN A 104 -2.92 -6.30 2.46
C GLN A 104 -2.30 -5.37 1.41
N ARG A 105 -1.70 -4.25 1.83
CA ARG A 105 -0.85 -3.43 0.96
C ARG A 105 0.34 -4.25 0.45
N ALA A 106 1.11 -4.87 1.33
CA ALA A 106 2.29 -5.65 0.91
C ALA A 106 1.94 -6.79 -0.06
N TRP A 107 0.88 -7.56 0.23
CA TRP A 107 0.43 -8.64 -0.67
C TRP A 107 -0.10 -8.11 -2.00
N MET A 108 -0.82 -6.99 -1.98
CA MET A 108 -1.27 -6.33 -3.21
C MET A 108 -0.06 -5.87 -4.03
N TYR A 109 0.92 -5.22 -3.41
CA TYR A 109 2.09 -4.68 -4.10
C TYR A 109 2.88 -5.78 -4.80
N LEU A 110 3.17 -6.87 -4.10
CA LEU A 110 3.88 -8.03 -4.67
C LEU A 110 3.08 -8.79 -5.74
N SER A 111 1.75 -8.60 -5.79
CA SER A 111 0.89 -9.23 -6.79
C SER A 111 0.67 -8.37 -8.04
N ARG A 112 0.76 -7.05 -7.90
CA ARG A 112 0.44 -6.07 -8.96
C ARG A 112 1.66 -5.40 -9.58
N TYR A 113 2.70 -5.13 -8.80
CA TYR A 113 3.83 -4.31 -9.22
C TYR A 113 5.11 -5.13 -9.36
N ARG A 114 6.07 -4.63 -10.15
CA ARG A 114 7.37 -5.26 -10.41
C ARG A 114 8.48 -4.48 -9.71
N GLY A 115 9.52 -5.18 -9.24
CA GLY A 115 10.69 -4.53 -8.61
C GLY A 115 10.34 -3.81 -7.30
N VAL A 116 9.58 -4.50 -6.45
CA VAL A 116 9.05 -4.00 -5.17
C VAL A 116 9.93 -4.46 -4.02
N ASP A 117 10.32 -3.53 -3.16
CA ASP A 117 10.67 -3.82 -1.76
C ASP A 117 9.57 -3.24 -0.86
N THR A 118 9.11 -3.99 0.13
CA THR A 118 7.99 -3.55 0.98
C THR A 118 8.08 -4.07 2.41
N GLY A 119 7.93 -3.15 3.36
CA GLY A 119 7.92 -3.42 4.79
C GLY A 119 6.52 -3.27 5.39
N THR A 120 6.11 -4.22 6.22
CA THR A 120 4.83 -4.19 6.93
C THR A 120 5.04 -4.05 8.43
N LEU A 121 4.44 -3.04 9.03
CA LEU A 121 4.38 -2.83 10.47
C LEU A 121 2.93 -2.54 10.88
N SER A 122 2.64 -2.54 12.18
CA SER A 122 1.29 -2.20 12.66
C SER A 122 0.90 -0.76 12.29
N GLY A 123 1.77 0.20 12.58
CA GLY A 123 1.50 1.63 12.40
C GLY A 123 1.95 2.23 11.07
N ARG A 124 2.58 1.45 10.18
CA ARG A 124 3.02 1.94 8.87
C ARG A 124 3.27 0.80 7.88
N GLN A 125 3.16 1.13 6.61
CA GLN A 125 3.49 0.25 5.51
C GLN A 125 4.26 1.05 4.45
N ILE A 126 5.40 0.51 4.04
CA ILE A 126 6.35 1.19 3.15
C ILE A 126 6.51 0.40 1.86
N ILE A 127 6.71 1.11 0.76
CA ILE A 127 7.21 0.56 -0.49
C ILE A 127 8.43 1.36 -0.94
N GLU A 128 9.52 0.64 -1.21
CA GLU A 128 10.75 1.17 -1.78
C GLU A 128 10.92 0.67 -3.21
N MET A 129 11.13 1.59 -4.15
CA MET A 129 11.27 1.30 -5.58
C MET A 129 12.16 2.33 -6.26
N ARG A 130 12.57 2.05 -7.50
CA ARG A 130 13.24 3.03 -8.37
C ARG A 130 12.35 4.25 -8.58
N GLU A 131 12.90 5.44 -8.40
CA GLU A 131 12.15 6.69 -8.19
C GLU A 131 11.06 6.96 -9.25
N ARG A 132 11.35 6.87 -10.55
CA ARG A 132 10.32 7.11 -11.59
C ARG A 132 9.17 6.10 -11.55
N ASN A 133 9.47 4.85 -11.21
CA ASN A 133 8.45 3.81 -11.09
C ASN A 133 7.64 3.98 -9.79
N LEU A 134 8.31 4.40 -8.71
CA LEU A 134 7.68 4.71 -7.44
C LEU A 134 6.66 5.84 -7.59
N GLU A 135 6.97 6.90 -8.34
CA GLU A 135 6.04 8.03 -8.54
C GLU A 135 4.74 7.61 -9.24
N GLN A 136 4.83 6.73 -10.23
CA GLN A 136 3.66 6.16 -10.91
C GLN A 136 2.82 5.32 -9.95
N VAL A 137 3.46 4.46 -9.14
CA VAL A 137 2.78 3.65 -8.12
C VAL A 137 2.16 4.54 -7.03
N ALA A 138 2.88 5.56 -6.56
CA ALA A 138 2.40 6.51 -5.57
C ALA A 138 1.15 7.25 -6.07
N LYS A 139 1.18 7.75 -7.32
CA LYS A 139 -0.01 8.38 -7.94
C LYS A 139 -1.18 7.42 -7.99
N GLU A 140 -0.97 6.19 -8.47
CA GLU A 140 -2.04 5.18 -8.52
C GLU A 140 -2.64 4.93 -7.13
N LEU A 141 -1.81 4.72 -6.12
CA LEU A 141 -2.24 4.44 -4.75
C LEU A 141 -3.00 5.62 -4.13
N ILE A 142 -2.55 6.86 -4.35
CA ILE A 142 -3.21 8.07 -3.84
C ILE A 142 -4.55 8.30 -4.57
N ASP A 143 -4.60 8.05 -5.87
CA ASP A 143 -5.78 8.34 -6.69
C ASP A 143 -6.90 7.31 -6.54
N ASN A 144 -6.57 6.08 -6.16
CA ASN A 144 -7.51 4.98 -6.14
C ASN A 144 -8.17 4.73 -4.78
N GLU A 145 -9.02 3.70 -4.76
CA GLU A 145 -9.83 3.30 -3.60
C GLU A 145 -9.05 2.73 -2.41
N THR A 146 -7.73 2.54 -2.52
CA THR A 146 -6.84 2.13 -1.42
C THR A 146 -6.38 3.30 -0.56
N PHE A 147 -6.76 4.53 -0.92
CA PHE A 147 -6.47 5.75 -0.18
C PHE A 147 -7.77 6.46 0.21
N ASP A 148 -7.95 6.64 1.52
CA ASP A 148 -8.94 7.54 2.09
C ASP A 148 -8.21 8.73 2.75
N PRO A 149 -8.48 9.98 2.37
CA PRO A 149 -7.73 11.13 2.86
C PRO A 149 -7.79 11.35 4.38
N ALA A 150 -8.84 10.89 5.06
CA ALA A 150 -8.94 11.01 6.52
C ALA A 150 -8.27 9.84 7.24
N LEU A 151 -8.40 8.62 6.68
CA LEU A 151 -8.00 7.39 7.35
C LEU A 151 -6.69 6.77 6.83
N THR A 152 -6.10 7.36 5.79
CA THR A 152 -4.82 6.96 5.20
C THR A 152 -3.89 8.17 5.16
N GLY A 153 -2.84 8.16 6.00
CA GLY A 153 -1.87 9.25 6.07
C GLY A 153 -0.57 8.89 5.35
N ILE A 154 0.00 9.82 4.60
CA ILE A 154 1.32 9.68 3.97
C ILE A 154 2.38 10.21 4.95
N ARG A 155 3.21 9.31 5.48
CA ARG A 155 4.05 9.59 6.66
C ARG A 155 5.36 8.83 6.63
N GLY A 156 6.50 9.50 6.39
CA GLY A 156 7.83 8.90 6.41
C GLY A 156 8.41 8.68 7.82
N ALA A 157 8.09 9.57 8.76
CA ALA A 157 8.48 9.48 10.17
C ALA A 157 7.35 9.97 11.09
N THR A 158 7.47 9.73 12.41
CA THR A 158 6.44 10.08 13.41
C THR A 158 5.06 9.57 12.99
N VAL A 159 4.97 8.24 12.82
CA VAL A 159 3.82 7.58 12.18
C VAL A 159 2.65 7.29 13.12
N HIS A 160 2.74 7.66 14.40
CA HIS A 160 1.71 7.38 15.38
C HIS A 160 0.34 7.90 14.92
N GLY A 161 -0.72 7.09 15.05
CA GLY A 161 -2.06 7.44 14.58
C GLY A 161 -2.98 6.27 14.25
N HIS A 162 -2.44 5.15 13.73
CA HIS A 162 -3.27 4.04 13.23
C HIS A 162 -4.29 3.52 14.26
N SER A 163 -3.90 3.48 15.53
CA SER A 163 -4.69 2.96 16.66
C SER A 163 -5.32 4.07 17.51
N CYS A 164 -5.10 5.33 17.18
CA CYS A 164 -5.66 6.47 17.90
C CYS A 164 -7.12 6.66 17.52
N ARG A 165 -7.92 7.21 18.45
CA ARG A 165 -9.25 7.74 18.09
C ARG A 165 -9.09 8.79 16.99
N LEU A 166 -10.10 8.87 16.12
CA LEU A 166 -10.21 9.93 15.13
C LEU A 166 -10.53 11.26 15.85
N ASP A 167 -10.13 12.37 15.25
CA ASP A 167 -10.46 13.70 15.76
C ASP A 167 -11.93 14.09 15.47
N GLU A 168 -12.31 15.31 15.86
CA GLU A 168 -13.65 15.87 15.68
C GLU A 168 -14.11 15.97 14.21
N HIS A 169 -13.17 15.93 13.26
CA HIS A 169 -13.44 15.94 11.83
C HIS A 169 -13.35 14.53 11.21
N GLY A 170 -13.06 13.51 12.02
CA GLY A 170 -12.90 12.13 11.57
C GLY A 170 -11.53 11.83 10.97
N LEU A 171 -10.54 12.72 11.12
CA LEU A 171 -9.18 12.52 10.62
C LEU A 171 -8.39 11.65 11.60
N MET A 172 -7.51 10.83 11.05
CA MET A 172 -6.54 10.07 11.83
C MET A 172 -5.44 10.98 12.36
N PHE A 173 -5.18 10.90 13.67
CA PHE A 173 -4.14 11.66 14.37
C PHE A 173 -2.80 11.65 13.65
N ASP A 174 -2.21 12.83 13.39
CA ASP A 174 -0.84 13.02 12.88
C ASP A 174 -0.07 13.94 13.83
N GLY A 175 0.98 13.43 14.47
CA GLY A 175 1.82 14.21 15.41
C GLY A 175 2.52 15.42 14.77
N TRP A 176 2.65 15.45 13.44
CA TRP A 176 3.20 16.60 12.71
C TRP A 176 2.17 17.38 11.89
N GLN A 177 0.91 16.95 11.92
CA GLN A 177 -0.18 17.58 11.17
C GLN A 177 0.20 17.87 9.71
N ARG A 178 0.70 16.85 8.99
CA ARG A 178 1.10 17.00 7.58
C ARG A 178 -0.09 17.30 6.68
N TYR A 179 -1.26 16.82 7.07
CA TYR A 179 -2.53 17.12 6.43
C TYR A 179 -3.54 17.66 7.45
N LEU A 180 -4.44 18.50 6.95
CA LEU A 180 -5.44 19.23 7.73
C LEU A 180 -6.79 19.13 7.04
N TRP A 181 -7.86 19.32 7.82
CA TRP A 181 -9.20 19.51 7.32
C TRP A 181 -9.42 20.97 6.88
N ASP A 182 -9.97 21.17 5.68
CA ASP A 182 -10.44 22.49 5.22
C ASP A 182 -11.97 22.56 5.37
N ASP A 183 -12.44 23.37 6.31
CA ASP A 183 -13.86 23.51 6.60
C ASP A 183 -14.70 24.16 5.49
N LYS A 184 -14.08 24.94 4.59
CA LYS A 184 -14.79 25.61 3.50
C LYS A 184 -15.00 24.65 2.34
N LYS A 185 -13.96 23.90 1.97
CA LYS A 185 -14.01 22.93 0.86
C LYS A 185 -14.54 21.57 1.29
N LYS A 186 -14.53 21.29 2.60
CA LYS A 186 -14.84 19.98 3.18
C LYS A 186 -13.93 18.89 2.60
N GLU A 187 -12.65 19.20 2.47
CA GLU A 187 -11.61 18.36 1.88
C GLU A 187 -10.38 18.29 2.78
N VAL A 188 -9.59 17.23 2.62
CA VAL A 188 -8.29 17.11 3.28
C VAL A 188 -7.22 17.71 2.37
N MET A 189 -6.33 18.50 2.98
CA MET A 189 -5.19 19.11 2.29
C MET A 189 -3.87 18.79 2.99
N TYR A 190 -2.86 18.43 2.21
CA TYR A 190 -1.48 18.36 2.68
C TYR A 190 -0.86 19.76 2.71
N VAL A 191 -0.22 20.08 3.82
CA VAL A 191 0.54 21.33 4.06
C VAL A 191 2.04 21.05 4.25
N LYS A 192 2.40 19.77 4.39
CA LYS A 192 3.78 19.30 4.49
C LYS A 192 3.94 18.02 3.67
N ASP A 193 5.17 17.72 3.28
CA ASP A 193 5.53 16.44 2.66
C ASP A 193 5.52 15.28 3.67
N GLN A 194 5.84 14.07 3.21
CA GLN A 194 5.80 12.88 4.06
C GLN A 194 6.78 12.92 5.26
N VAL A 195 7.86 13.71 5.19
CA VAL A 195 8.84 13.91 6.27
C VAL A 195 8.65 15.24 7.02
N ALA A 196 7.48 15.88 6.83
CA ALA A 196 7.04 17.10 7.50
C ALA A 196 7.78 18.39 7.12
N LEU A 197 8.40 18.45 5.95
CA LEU A 197 8.86 19.72 5.38
C LEU A 197 7.65 20.50 4.83
N PRO A 198 7.50 21.81 5.14
CA PRO A 198 6.41 22.63 4.61
C PRO A 198 6.37 22.64 3.09
N LEU A 199 5.17 22.54 2.53
CA LEU A 199 4.95 22.69 1.09
C LEU A 199 4.81 24.17 0.72
N ASP A 200 5.29 24.53 -0.46
CA ASP A 200 5.12 25.85 -1.08
C ASP A 200 3.65 26.19 -1.36
N LYS A 201 2.81 25.17 -1.53
CA LYS A 201 1.37 25.28 -1.68
C LYS A 201 0.62 24.17 -0.95
N LYS A 202 -0.64 24.43 -0.63
CA LYS A 202 -1.58 23.43 -0.13
C LYS A 202 -1.98 22.47 -1.26
N ILE A 203 -1.93 21.16 -0.99
CA ILE A 203 -2.30 20.13 -1.96
C ILE A 203 -3.55 19.41 -1.49
N TYR A 204 -4.64 19.54 -2.24
CA TYR A 204 -5.90 18.91 -1.91
C TYR A 204 -5.93 17.47 -2.42
N VAL A 205 -6.30 16.55 -1.55
CA VAL A 205 -6.43 15.11 -1.86
C VAL A 205 -7.90 14.64 -1.80
N GLY A 206 -8.82 15.59 -1.85
CA GLY A 206 -10.26 15.36 -1.94
C GLY A 206 -10.95 15.08 -0.61
N LYS A 207 -12.22 14.66 -0.72
CA LYS A 207 -13.11 14.42 0.41
C LYS A 207 -12.90 13.01 0.99
N PRO A 208 -12.96 12.85 2.32
CA PRO A 208 -13.08 11.53 2.94
C PRO A 208 -14.32 10.79 2.47
N ALA A 209 -14.23 9.48 2.34
CA ALA A 209 -15.41 8.66 2.10
C ALA A 209 -16.29 8.57 3.36
N SER A 210 -17.59 8.35 3.16
CA SER A 210 -18.49 8.09 4.29
C SER A 210 -18.09 6.79 5.01
N MET A 211 -18.33 6.70 6.32
CA MET A 211 -18.04 5.49 7.09
C MET A 211 -18.82 4.26 6.57
N SER A 212 -20.03 4.46 6.04
CA SER A 212 -20.83 3.40 5.40
C SER A 212 -20.13 2.82 4.15
N ASP A 213 -19.52 3.69 3.34
CA ASP A 213 -18.74 3.28 2.18
C ASP A 213 -17.43 2.59 2.59
N LEU A 214 -16.73 3.14 3.59
CA LEU A 214 -15.50 2.56 4.13
C LEU A 214 -15.71 1.15 4.69
N LYS A 215 -16.78 0.91 5.45
CA LYS A 215 -17.14 -0.44 5.93
C LYS A 215 -17.38 -1.45 4.80
N LYS A 216 -17.77 -1.00 3.60
CA LYS A 216 -17.94 -1.88 2.43
C LYS A 216 -16.61 -2.19 1.74
N ARG A 217 -15.63 -1.29 1.77
CA ARG A 217 -14.36 -1.40 1.03
C ARG A 217 -13.18 -1.87 1.86
N THR A 218 -13.26 -1.74 3.18
CA THR A 218 -12.19 -2.10 4.11
C THR A 218 -11.77 -3.57 4.03
N THR A 219 -10.50 -3.84 4.34
CA THR A 219 -9.94 -5.19 4.49
C THR A 219 -9.78 -5.63 5.93
N ILE A 220 -10.10 -4.77 6.90
CA ILE A 220 -9.97 -5.08 8.33
C ILE A 220 -11.22 -5.81 8.84
N PHE A 221 -11.01 -6.77 9.74
CA PHE A 221 -12.07 -7.40 10.52
C PHE A 221 -12.17 -6.70 11.87
N ARG A 222 -13.40 -6.41 12.32
CA ARG A 222 -13.70 -5.73 13.59
C ARG A 222 -15.07 -6.14 14.11
N ALA A 223 -15.22 -6.21 15.43
CA ALA A 223 -16.49 -6.55 16.07
C ALA A 223 -17.64 -5.56 15.78
N ASP A 224 -17.34 -4.28 15.53
CA ASP A 224 -18.31 -3.24 15.13
C ASP A 224 -18.48 -3.11 13.59
N GLY A 225 -18.00 -4.12 12.86
CA GLY A 225 -18.13 -4.28 11.41
C GLY A 225 -18.41 -5.74 11.06
N VAL A 226 -17.42 -6.43 10.51
CA VAL A 226 -17.45 -7.89 10.33
C VAL A 226 -16.42 -8.49 11.27
N ASP A 227 -16.88 -9.29 12.23
CA ASP A 227 -15.98 -9.99 13.13
C ASP A 227 -15.25 -11.11 12.38
N MET A 228 -13.96 -11.30 12.68
CA MET A 228 -13.20 -12.38 12.06
C MET A 228 -13.74 -13.76 12.46
N ARG A 229 -14.33 -13.86 13.65
CA ARG A 229 -14.95 -15.09 14.17
C ARG A 229 -16.13 -15.55 13.33
N ASP A 230 -16.78 -14.62 12.62
CA ASP A 230 -17.92 -14.92 11.74
C ASP A 230 -17.46 -15.48 10.39
N ASP A 231 -16.18 -15.33 10.01
CA ASP A 231 -15.59 -15.93 8.80
C ASP A 231 -14.84 -17.23 9.15
N LYS A 232 -15.61 -18.29 9.36
CA LYS A 232 -15.09 -19.61 9.74
C LYS A 232 -14.04 -20.14 8.74
N GLU A 233 -14.22 -19.90 7.44
CA GLU A 233 -13.26 -20.35 6.42
C GLU A 233 -11.89 -19.67 6.60
N VAL A 234 -11.85 -18.38 6.95
CA VAL A 234 -10.58 -17.69 7.25
C VAL A 234 -9.93 -18.30 8.50
N THR A 235 -10.71 -18.49 9.56
CA THR A 235 -10.20 -19.01 10.83
C THR A 235 -9.67 -20.45 10.68
N ASP A 236 -10.43 -21.32 10.02
CA ASP A 236 -10.05 -22.71 9.75
C ASP A 236 -8.80 -22.79 8.87
N PHE A 237 -8.67 -21.90 7.87
CA PHE A 237 -7.47 -21.85 7.03
C PHE A 237 -6.22 -21.44 7.81
N TYR A 238 -6.34 -20.51 8.75
CA TYR A 238 -5.21 -20.10 9.60
C TYR A 238 -4.80 -21.21 10.57
N LEU A 239 -5.76 -21.89 11.19
CA LEU A 239 -5.50 -23.03 12.06
C LEU A 239 -4.85 -24.18 11.28
N ARG A 240 -5.31 -24.44 10.05
CA ARG A 240 -4.70 -25.42 9.14
C ARG A 240 -3.23 -25.08 8.86
N ILE A 241 -2.91 -23.83 8.49
CA ILE A 241 -1.52 -23.41 8.25
C ILE A 241 -0.67 -23.60 9.51
N HIS A 242 -1.18 -23.18 10.67
CA HIS A 242 -0.48 -23.34 11.93
C HIS A 242 -0.15 -24.82 12.20
N LYS A 243 -1.17 -25.69 12.14
CA LYS A 243 -1.02 -27.14 12.36
C LYS A 243 -0.02 -27.77 11.39
N LEU A 244 -0.15 -27.49 10.09
CA LEU A 244 0.74 -28.07 9.07
C LEU A 244 2.20 -27.59 9.23
N ARG A 245 2.42 -26.33 9.64
CA ARG A 245 3.78 -25.85 9.96
C ARG A 245 4.34 -26.53 11.21
N THR A 246 3.53 -26.72 12.25
CA THR A 246 3.94 -27.41 13.48
C THR A 246 4.31 -28.87 13.20
N LEU A 247 3.44 -29.62 12.52
CA LEU A 247 3.70 -31.02 12.18
C LEU A 247 4.87 -31.15 11.20
N GLY A 248 4.96 -30.26 10.20
CA GLY A 248 6.04 -30.22 9.25
C GLY A 248 7.40 -29.93 9.89
N GLY A 249 7.45 -29.06 10.90
CA GLY A 249 8.66 -28.78 11.67
C GLY A 249 9.09 -29.93 12.57
N PHE A 250 8.14 -30.75 13.05
CA PHE A 250 8.44 -31.92 13.87
C PHE A 250 8.92 -33.11 13.04
N ARG A 251 8.08 -33.59 12.10
CA ARG A 251 8.34 -34.75 11.23
C ARG A 251 7.69 -34.57 9.85
N PRO A 252 8.38 -33.91 8.90
CA PRO A 252 7.77 -33.48 7.64
C PRO A 252 7.29 -34.63 6.74
N PHE A 253 7.91 -35.81 6.84
CA PHE A 253 7.58 -36.98 6.03
C PHE A 253 6.28 -37.70 6.46
N ASP A 254 5.77 -37.40 7.66
CA ASP A 254 4.50 -37.98 8.15
C ASP A 254 3.29 -37.09 7.87
N VAL A 255 3.51 -35.86 7.39
CA VAL A 255 2.44 -34.90 7.12
C VAL A 255 1.75 -35.26 5.81
N LYS A 256 0.51 -35.74 5.89
CA LYS A 256 -0.40 -35.80 4.73
C LYS A 256 -1.19 -34.49 4.69
N GLY A 257 -1.25 -33.85 3.52
CA GLY A 257 -2.03 -32.62 3.36
C GLY A 257 -3.51 -32.87 3.70
N GLU A 258 -4.07 -32.06 4.61
CA GLU A 258 -5.47 -32.15 5.07
C GLU A 258 -6.44 -31.38 4.17
#